data_AF-A0A9C9XU07-F1
#
_entry.id   AF-A0A9C9XU07-F1
#
_cell.length_a   1.000
_cell.length_b   1.000
_cell.length_c   1.000
_cell.angle_alpha   90.00
_cell.angle_beta   90.00
_cell.angle_gamma   90.00
#
_symmetry.space_group_name_H-M   'P 1'
#
loop_
_entity.id
_entity.type
_entity.pdbx_description
1 polymer ?
#
loop_
_entity_poly.entity_id
_entity_poly.type
_entity_poly.pdbx_seq_one_letter_code
_entity_poly.pdbx_strand_id
1 'polypeptide(L)'
;MKTNVLRGPLIKSAIILIIFSLLVYLTAARPGGNVWGALGTIIVGIFRTIQFSIGLLIGVAICLAVLVGIFLGAVAIFDRSSASRMYEGLRQIFAGQMQALALAMAGEKKKEPEQPMIEEISTKLKSALDAAVISARRELTTVREELGSRVKALSSRLSAVEESVQSAASGEEMEKVTADVDGISETVARLEKSLGQVQADLAAMTAQLADLAPEKLLGDLPGRLAALEEREIPDAVDLGPLEEQVSSLRAEIVEIRQSVESLVPASLEAPRLPDEEAEKESGKVAAAGEEGENEHRLFSYFDDPADRKKLADLVASTLKKDMTYAQVIDFLVEEMGPELGQIIT
;
A
#
# COMPACT_ATOMS: atom_id res chain seq x y z
N MET A 1 -12.49 24.77 -23.10
CA MET A 1 -13.02 23.52 -23.66
C MET A 1 -12.68 22.38 -22.71
N LYS A 2 -13.68 21.74 -22.07
CA LYS A 2 -13.52 20.68 -21.05
C LYS A 2 -13.49 19.30 -21.73
N THR A 3 -12.31 18.71 -21.93
CA THR A 3 -12.14 17.45 -22.69
C THR A 3 -11.99 16.17 -21.85
N ASN A 4 -12.12 16.23 -20.51
CA ASN A 4 -11.86 15.07 -19.64
C ASN A 4 -13.09 14.43 -18.97
N VAL A 5 -14.31 14.91 -19.22
CA VAL A 5 -15.51 14.46 -18.49
C VAL A 5 -16.00 13.05 -18.93
N LEU A 6 -15.55 12.57 -20.09
CA LEU A 6 -15.99 11.26 -20.64
C LEU A 6 -15.04 10.10 -20.37
N ARG A 7 -13.81 10.34 -19.89
CA ARG A 7 -12.83 9.25 -19.66
C ARG A 7 -13.17 8.41 -18.42
N GLY A 8 -13.72 9.04 -17.38
CA GLY A 8 -14.10 8.36 -16.14
C GLY A 8 -15.16 7.27 -16.36
N PRO A 9 -16.31 7.58 -17.00
CA PRO A 9 -17.33 6.57 -17.30
C PRO A 9 -16.83 5.43 -18.20
N LEU A 10 -15.94 5.75 -19.14
CA LEU A 10 -15.43 4.80 -20.13
C LEU A 10 -14.45 3.78 -19.52
N ILE A 11 -13.62 4.21 -18.58
CA ILE A 11 -12.72 3.31 -17.85
C ILE A 11 -13.54 2.41 -16.91
N LYS A 12 -14.56 2.96 -16.24
CA LYS A 12 -15.44 2.18 -15.35
C LYS A 12 -16.21 1.11 -16.12
N SER A 13 -16.74 1.43 -17.31
CA SER A 13 -17.44 0.44 -18.14
C SER A 13 -16.49 -0.62 -18.70
N ALA A 14 -15.26 -0.26 -19.07
CA ALA A 14 -14.25 -1.21 -19.53
C ALA A 14 -13.87 -2.23 -18.44
N ILE A 15 -13.72 -1.79 -17.19
CA ILE A 15 -13.42 -2.68 -16.04
C ILE A 15 -14.58 -3.65 -15.80
N ILE A 16 -15.83 -3.16 -15.84
CA ILE A 16 -17.02 -4.00 -15.67
C ILE A 16 -17.11 -5.05 -16.79
N LEU A 17 -16.79 -4.67 -18.02
CA LEU A 17 -16.82 -5.56 -19.18
C LEU A 17 -15.72 -6.65 -19.08
N ILE A 18 -14.53 -6.30 -18.60
CA ILE A 18 -13.46 -7.28 -18.33
C ILE A 18 -13.89 -8.27 -17.25
N ILE A 19 -14.46 -7.79 -16.14
CA ILE A 19 -14.95 -8.65 -15.06
C ILE A 19 -16.04 -9.60 -15.59
N PHE A 20 -16.99 -9.08 -16.37
CA PHE A 20 -18.07 -9.87 -16.94
C PHE A 20 -17.57 -10.90 -17.96
N SER A 21 -16.62 -10.51 -18.83
CA SER A 21 -15.99 -11.40 -19.80
C SER A 21 -15.21 -12.52 -19.11
N LEU A 22 -14.50 -12.20 -18.02
CA LEU A 22 -13.79 -13.18 -17.20
C LEU A 22 -14.79 -14.15 -16.55
N LEU A 23 -15.93 -13.66 -16.08
CA LEU A 23 -16.98 -14.45 -15.44
C LEU A 23 -17.63 -15.42 -16.45
N VAL A 24 -17.92 -14.96 -17.67
CA VAL A 24 -18.42 -15.79 -18.78
C VAL A 24 -17.39 -16.85 -19.20
N TYR A 25 -16.12 -16.45 -19.33
CA TYR A 25 -15.03 -17.36 -19.68
C TYR A 25 -14.85 -18.48 -18.64
N LEU A 26 -14.88 -18.14 -17.36
CA LEU A 26 -14.77 -19.10 -16.26
C LEU A 26 -16.00 -20.02 -16.14
N THR A 27 -17.18 -19.53 -16.53
CA THR A 27 -18.42 -20.33 -16.57
C THR A 27 -18.42 -21.30 -17.75
N ALA A 28 -17.93 -20.87 -18.92
CA ALA A 28 -17.90 -21.70 -20.13
C ALA A 28 -16.79 -22.76 -20.11
N ALA A 29 -15.67 -22.51 -19.41
CA ALA A 29 -14.50 -23.38 -19.42
C ALA A 29 -14.60 -24.62 -18.50
N ARG A 30 -15.68 -24.81 -17.74
CA ARG A 30 -15.80 -25.96 -16.82
C ARG A 30 -16.98 -26.88 -17.18
N PRO A 31 -16.72 -28.07 -17.76
CA PRO A 31 -17.77 -29.05 -18.02
C PRO A 31 -18.20 -29.68 -16.69
N GLY A 32 -19.39 -29.28 -16.19
CA GLY A 32 -20.06 -29.93 -15.06
C GLY A 32 -20.19 -29.14 -13.74
N GLY A 33 -19.86 -27.84 -13.71
CA GLY A 33 -19.81 -27.06 -12.47
C GLY A 33 -21.02 -26.15 -12.24
N ASN A 34 -21.71 -26.31 -11.11
CA ASN A 34 -22.73 -25.39 -10.62
C ASN A 34 -22.15 -23.97 -10.45
N VAL A 35 -22.80 -22.94 -11.02
CA VAL A 35 -22.28 -21.55 -11.09
C VAL A 35 -21.92 -21.00 -9.69
N TRP A 36 -22.68 -21.40 -8.68
CA TRP A 36 -22.45 -21.05 -7.28
C TRP A 36 -21.13 -21.60 -6.71
N GLY A 37 -20.72 -22.80 -7.12
CA GLY A 37 -19.44 -23.38 -6.72
C GLY A 37 -18.26 -22.65 -7.35
N ALA A 38 -18.39 -22.28 -8.63
CA ALA A 38 -17.38 -21.48 -9.32
C ALA A 38 -17.23 -20.08 -8.69
N LEU A 39 -18.34 -19.40 -8.42
CA LEU A 39 -18.33 -18.08 -7.78
C LEU A 39 -17.69 -18.12 -6.39
N GLY A 40 -18.01 -19.15 -5.59
CA GLY A 40 -17.40 -19.35 -4.27
C GLY A 40 -15.88 -19.52 -4.35
N THR A 41 -15.38 -20.34 -5.28
CA THR A 41 -13.92 -20.52 -5.45
C THR A 41 -13.19 -19.26 -5.90
N ILE A 42 -13.84 -18.39 -6.68
CA ILE A 42 -13.26 -17.10 -7.10
C ILE A 42 -13.18 -16.14 -5.92
N ILE A 43 -14.24 -16.02 -5.12
CA ILE A 43 -14.26 -15.14 -3.94
C ILE A 43 -13.21 -15.59 -2.92
N VAL A 44 -13.14 -16.89 -2.63
CA VAL A 44 -12.11 -17.48 -1.75
C VAL A 44 -10.71 -17.25 -2.34
N GLY A 45 -10.55 -17.38 -3.65
CA GLY A 45 -9.31 -17.06 -4.35
C GLY A 45 -8.88 -15.61 -4.13
N ILE A 46 -9.78 -14.64 -4.35
CA ILE A 46 -9.49 -13.21 -4.16
C ILE A 46 -9.11 -12.93 -2.70
N PHE A 47 -9.86 -13.43 -1.73
CA PHE A 47 -9.55 -13.27 -0.31
C PHE A 47 -8.17 -13.84 0.04
N ARG A 48 -7.83 -15.01 -0.49
CA ARG A 48 -6.52 -15.63 -0.28
C ARG A 48 -5.40 -14.81 -0.91
N THR A 49 -5.61 -14.22 -2.09
CA THR A 49 -4.64 -13.32 -2.73
C THR A 49 -4.44 -12.03 -1.93
N ILE A 50 -5.52 -11.47 -1.38
CA ILE A 50 -5.45 -10.28 -0.51
C ILE A 50 -4.67 -10.62 0.77
N GLN A 51 -5.00 -11.73 1.42
CA GLN A 51 -4.29 -12.18 2.63
C GLN A 51 -2.81 -12.46 2.34
N PHE A 52 -2.51 -13.08 1.21
CA PHE A 52 -1.14 -13.29 0.75
C PHE A 52 -0.41 -11.97 0.51
N SER A 53 -1.06 -10.99 -0.12
CA SER A 53 -0.50 -9.66 -0.36
C SER A 53 -0.17 -8.93 0.95
N ILE A 54 -1.08 -8.98 1.94
CA ILE A 54 -0.84 -8.40 3.27
C ILE A 54 0.32 -9.12 3.97
N GLY A 55 0.34 -10.45 3.94
CA GLY A 55 1.43 -11.25 4.51
C GLY A 55 2.78 -10.94 3.85
N LEU A 56 2.81 -10.79 2.53
CA LEU A 56 3.99 -10.39 1.76
C LEU A 56 4.45 -8.98 2.19
N LEU A 57 3.52 -8.04 2.34
CA LEU A 57 3.85 -6.67 2.72
C LEU A 57 4.46 -6.60 4.12
N ILE A 58 3.90 -7.34 5.09
CA ILE A 58 4.44 -7.47 6.45
C ILE A 58 5.81 -8.15 6.42
N GLY A 59 5.94 -9.24 5.67
CA GLY A 59 7.21 -9.97 5.54
C GLY A 59 8.32 -9.11 4.94
N VAL A 60 8.01 -8.33 3.90
CA VAL A 60 8.95 -7.37 3.30
C VAL A 60 9.33 -6.29 4.31
N ALA A 61 8.38 -5.73 5.05
CA ALA A 61 8.66 -4.71 6.06
C ALA A 61 9.60 -5.24 7.17
N ILE A 62 9.36 -6.44 7.68
CA ILE A 62 10.23 -7.09 8.68
C ILE A 62 11.62 -7.34 8.10
N CYS A 63 11.71 -7.85 6.87
CA CYS A 63 12.98 -8.09 6.19
C CYS A 63 13.81 -6.82 6.06
N LEU A 64 13.16 -5.72 5.64
CA LEU A 64 13.80 -4.41 5.46
C LEU A 64 14.29 -3.86 6.81
N ALA A 65 13.51 -4.02 7.89
CA ALA A 65 13.92 -3.64 9.23
C ALA A 65 15.18 -4.39 9.70
N VAL A 66 15.27 -5.69 9.43
CA VAL A 66 16.45 -6.50 9.77
C VAL A 66 17.67 -6.06 8.97
N LEU A 67 17.54 -5.83 7.66
CA LEU A 67 18.64 -5.36 6.80
C LEU A 67 19.18 -4.01 7.25
N VAL A 68 18.27 -3.06 7.56
CA VAL A 68 18.64 -1.76 8.12
C VAL A 68 19.36 -1.91 9.45
N GLY A 69 18.88 -2.80 10.33
CA GLY A 69 19.53 -3.08 11.61
C GLY A 69 20.96 -3.59 11.46
N ILE A 70 21.19 -4.54 10.55
CA ILE A 70 22.53 -5.08 10.26
C ILE A 70 23.43 -4.00 9.65
N PHE A 71 22.91 -3.24 8.69
CA PHE A 71 23.64 -2.14 8.05
C PHE A 71 24.10 -1.09 9.07
N LEU A 72 23.18 -0.62 9.92
CA LEU A 72 23.50 0.34 10.97
C LEU A 72 24.47 -0.25 12.01
N GLY A 73 24.34 -1.55 12.32
CA GLY A 73 25.29 -2.27 13.16
C GLY A 73 26.71 -2.27 12.58
N ALA A 74 26.84 -2.55 11.28
CA ALA A 74 28.12 -2.52 10.58
C ALA A 74 28.73 -1.11 10.56
N VAL A 75 27.94 -0.08 10.22
CA VAL A 75 28.41 1.31 10.24
C VAL A 75 28.82 1.73 11.66
N ALA A 76 28.08 1.31 12.69
CA ALA A 76 28.40 1.66 14.08
C ALA A 76 29.74 1.10 14.55
N ILE A 77 30.23 0.00 13.96
CA ILE A 77 31.56 -0.55 14.25
C ILE A 77 32.67 0.33 13.65
N PHE A 78 32.46 0.90 12.46
CA PHE A 78 33.45 1.75 11.79
C PHE A 78 33.40 3.20 12.25
N ASP A 79 32.20 3.77 12.39
CA ASP A 79 31.99 5.13 12.87
C ASP A 79 30.60 5.26 13.52
N ARG A 80 30.61 5.31 14.84
CA ARG A 80 29.40 5.41 15.66
C ARG A 80 28.63 6.71 15.43
N SER A 81 29.32 7.79 15.04
CA SER A 81 28.69 9.11 14.81
C SER A 81 27.97 9.17 13.47
N SER A 82 28.49 8.48 12.45
CA SER A 82 27.83 8.34 11.15
C SER A 82 26.58 7.45 11.26
N ALA A 83 26.65 6.36 12.04
CA ALA A 83 25.50 5.47 12.27
C ALA A 83 24.31 6.17 12.94
N SER A 84 24.57 7.01 13.96
CA SER A 84 23.49 7.73 14.65
C SER A 84 22.81 8.76 13.75
N ARG A 85 23.59 9.49 12.93
CA ARG A 85 23.05 10.46 11.96
C ARG A 85 22.20 9.78 10.88
N MET A 86 22.64 8.62 10.37
CA MET A 86 21.86 7.85 9.40
C MET A 86 20.57 7.30 10.01
N TYR A 87 20.61 6.81 11.25
CA TYR A 87 19.41 6.36 11.96
C TYR A 87 18.43 7.49 12.22
N GLU A 88 18.90 8.66 12.64
CA GLU A 88 18.05 9.86 12.85
C GLU A 88 17.40 10.31 11.54
N GLY A 89 18.15 10.31 10.42
CA GLY A 89 17.60 10.60 9.10
C GLY A 89 16.51 9.60 8.68
N LEU A 90 16.77 8.30 8.83
CA LEU A 90 15.79 7.26 8.52
C LEU A 90 14.55 7.37 9.41
N ARG A 91 14.74 7.64 10.71
CA ARG A 91 13.66 7.84 11.67
C ARG A 91 12.81 9.06 11.32
N GLN A 92 13.41 10.16 10.88
CA GLN A 92 12.66 11.34 10.43
C GLN A 92 11.83 11.05 9.17
N ILE A 93 12.39 10.30 8.20
CA ILE A 93 11.66 9.89 7.00
C ILE A 93 10.49 8.97 7.36
N PHE A 94 10.73 7.97 8.22
CA PHE A 94 9.70 7.06 8.69
C PHE A 94 8.62 7.77 9.51
N ALA A 95 9.02 8.69 10.40
CA ALA A 95 8.08 9.48 11.18
C ALA A 95 7.23 10.37 10.26
N GLY A 96 7.84 11.02 9.26
CA GLY A 96 7.11 11.82 8.27
C GLY A 96 6.12 11.00 7.45
N GLN A 97 6.53 9.82 6.97
CA GLN A 97 5.63 8.92 6.23
C GLN A 97 4.55 8.30 7.11
N MET A 98 4.88 7.81 8.30
CA MET A 98 3.92 7.24 9.25
C MET A 98 2.94 8.31 9.73
N GLN A 99 3.37 9.55 9.94
CA GLN A 99 2.49 10.64 10.32
C GLN A 99 1.57 11.03 9.17
N ALA A 100 2.06 11.05 7.92
CA ALA A 100 1.23 11.24 6.74
C ALA A 100 0.20 10.12 6.56
N LEU A 101 0.60 8.86 6.80
CA LEU A 101 -0.25 7.69 6.66
C LEU A 101 -1.24 7.55 7.83
N ALA A 102 -0.82 7.90 9.05
CA ALA A 102 -1.67 8.01 10.22
C ALA A 102 -2.68 9.15 10.09
N LEU A 103 -2.30 10.30 9.53
CA LEU A 103 -3.27 11.36 9.20
C LEU A 103 -4.26 10.90 8.13
N ALA A 104 -3.78 10.19 7.11
CA ALA A 104 -4.63 9.65 6.04
C ALA A 104 -5.61 8.57 6.54
N MET A 105 -5.24 7.82 7.59
CA MET A 105 -6.08 6.78 8.19
C MET A 105 -6.95 7.31 9.35
N ALA A 106 -6.51 8.35 10.05
CA ALA A 106 -7.26 9.01 11.13
C ALA A 106 -8.30 10.01 10.61
N GLY A 107 -8.16 10.47 9.37
CA GLY A 107 -9.06 11.41 8.73
C GLY A 107 -10.17 10.74 7.94
N GLU A 108 -11.13 10.06 8.59
CA GLU A 108 -12.49 9.94 8.05
C GLU A 108 -13.55 9.56 9.10
N LYS A 109 -14.14 10.58 9.74
CA LYS A 109 -15.59 10.57 10.04
C LYS A 109 -16.25 11.84 9.50
N LYS A 110 -16.99 11.64 8.40
CA LYS A 110 -18.06 12.46 7.77
C LYS A 110 -17.67 13.76 7.04
N LYS A 111 -17.53 13.68 5.70
CA LYS A 111 -18.51 14.11 4.67
C LYS A 111 -17.94 13.83 3.27
N GLU A 112 -18.83 13.63 2.29
CA GLU A 112 -18.56 13.41 0.84
C GLU A 112 -17.46 14.32 0.22
N PRO A 113 -16.89 13.92 -0.94
CA PRO A 113 -15.46 13.66 -1.11
C PRO A 113 -14.68 14.87 -1.61
N GLU A 114 -13.52 15.14 -1.01
CA GLU A 114 -12.46 15.92 -1.64
C GLU A 114 -11.17 15.11 -1.67
N GLN A 115 -10.67 14.88 -2.88
CA GLN A 115 -9.50 14.07 -3.23
C GLN A 115 -8.17 14.86 -3.42
N PRO A 116 -7.79 15.94 -2.68
CA PRO A 116 -6.67 16.74 -3.14
C PRO A 116 -5.28 16.14 -2.81
N MET A 117 -5.06 15.44 -1.68
CA MET A 117 -3.67 15.18 -1.23
C MET A 117 -2.94 13.99 -1.87
N ILE A 118 -3.62 12.89 -2.22
CA ILE A 118 -2.99 11.78 -2.96
C ILE A 118 -2.74 12.19 -4.42
N GLU A 119 -3.62 13.01 -4.99
CA GLU A 119 -3.31 13.70 -6.25
C GLU A 119 -2.16 14.68 -6.06
N GLU A 120 -2.03 15.41 -4.96
CA GLU A 120 -0.94 16.37 -4.78
C GLU A 120 0.45 15.69 -4.71
N ILE A 121 0.56 14.53 -4.05
CA ILE A 121 1.82 13.78 -4.01
C ILE A 121 2.10 13.10 -5.35
N SER A 122 1.08 12.50 -5.99
CA SER A 122 1.20 11.89 -7.32
C SER A 122 1.53 12.94 -8.40
N THR A 123 0.96 14.14 -8.30
CA THR A 123 1.23 15.27 -9.19
C THR A 123 2.58 15.90 -8.89
N LYS A 124 3.02 15.99 -7.63
CA LYS A 124 4.39 16.42 -7.29
C LYS A 124 5.42 15.43 -7.83
N LEU A 125 5.22 14.13 -7.63
CA LEU A 125 6.11 13.09 -8.15
C LEU A 125 6.11 13.05 -9.69
N LYS A 126 4.94 13.12 -10.33
CA LYS A 126 4.84 13.25 -11.79
C LYS A 126 5.47 14.54 -12.28
N SER A 127 5.31 15.65 -11.58
CA SER A 127 5.91 16.94 -11.98
C SER A 127 7.43 16.92 -11.83
N ALA A 128 7.96 16.25 -10.81
CA ALA A 128 9.40 16.09 -10.62
C ALA A 128 9.98 15.15 -11.68
N LEU A 129 9.27 14.06 -12.00
CA LEU A 129 9.64 13.13 -13.06
C LEU A 129 9.56 13.80 -14.45
N ASP A 130 8.48 14.53 -14.74
CA ASP A 130 8.32 15.28 -15.98
C ASP A 130 9.36 16.39 -16.08
N ALA A 131 9.69 17.09 -14.98
CA ALA A 131 10.76 18.08 -14.96
C ALA A 131 12.13 17.45 -15.26
N ALA A 132 12.43 16.30 -14.66
CA ALA A 132 13.66 15.55 -14.93
C ALA A 132 13.71 15.07 -16.38
N VAL A 133 12.63 14.49 -16.91
CA VAL A 133 12.54 14.03 -18.31
C VAL A 133 12.63 15.18 -19.30
N ILE A 134 12.01 16.34 -19.01
CA ILE A 134 12.11 17.54 -19.83
C ILE A 134 13.54 18.10 -19.81
N SER A 135 14.20 18.09 -18.65
CA SER A 135 15.60 18.54 -18.54
C SER A 135 16.55 17.65 -19.34
N ALA A 136 16.45 16.33 -19.20
CA ALA A 136 17.23 15.37 -19.97
C ALA A 136 16.93 15.48 -21.48
N ARG A 137 15.66 15.70 -21.86
CA ARG A 137 15.28 15.91 -23.27
C ARG A 137 15.85 17.21 -23.82
N ARG A 138 15.94 18.27 -23.02
CA ARG A 138 16.58 19.54 -23.41
C ARG A 138 18.07 19.36 -23.64
N GLU A 139 18.76 18.71 -22.72
CA GLU A 139 20.19 18.39 -22.86
C GLU A 139 20.46 17.55 -24.12
N LEU A 140 19.61 16.55 -24.38
CA LEU A 140 19.70 15.76 -25.60
C LEU A 140 19.46 16.59 -26.86
N THR A 141 18.52 17.54 -26.84
CA THR A 141 18.29 18.45 -27.97
C THR A 141 19.43 19.42 -28.19
N THR A 142 20.04 19.98 -27.13
CA THR A 142 21.21 20.85 -27.26
C THR A 142 22.41 20.10 -27.81
N VAL A 143 22.64 18.86 -27.36
CA VAL A 143 23.69 17.99 -27.91
C VAL A 143 23.40 17.67 -29.38
N ARG A 144 22.13 17.41 -29.75
CA ARG A 144 21.73 17.15 -31.14
C ARG A 144 21.94 18.37 -32.04
N GLU A 145 21.61 19.58 -31.57
CA GLU A 145 21.86 20.82 -32.30
C GLU A 145 23.36 21.09 -32.45
N GLU A 146 24.14 20.85 -31.40
CA GLU A 146 25.59 21.00 -31.44
C GLU A 146 26.22 20.02 -32.45
N LEU A 147 25.87 18.72 -32.39
CA LEU A 147 26.29 17.75 -33.41
C LEU A 147 25.86 18.17 -34.82
N GLY A 148 24.61 18.64 -34.97
CA GLY A 148 24.09 19.11 -36.26
C GLY A 148 24.88 20.31 -36.82
N SER A 149 25.27 21.25 -35.96
CA SER A 149 26.10 22.40 -36.34
C SER A 149 27.51 21.96 -36.76
N ARG A 150 28.09 21.00 -36.04
CA ARG A 150 29.42 20.46 -36.31
C ARG A 150 29.46 19.64 -37.60
N VAL A 151 28.42 18.85 -37.87
CA VAL A 151 28.28 18.10 -39.14
C VAL A 151 28.16 19.06 -40.33
N LYS A 152 27.39 20.15 -40.20
CA LYS A 152 27.32 21.19 -41.24
C LYS A 152 28.68 21.87 -41.46
N ALA A 153 29.40 22.19 -40.39
CA ALA A 153 30.74 22.78 -40.48
C ALA A 153 31.74 21.83 -41.17
N LEU A 154 31.70 20.52 -40.82
CA LEU A 154 32.48 19.49 -41.50
C LEU A 154 32.12 19.39 -42.98
N SER A 155 30.82 19.39 -43.33
CA SER A 155 30.37 19.35 -44.72
C SER A 155 30.86 20.56 -45.52
N SER A 156 30.81 21.78 -44.95
CA SER A 156 31.33 22.97 -45.64
C SER A 156 32.85 22.92 -45.84
N ARG A 157 33.58 22.38 -44.86
CA ARG A 157 35.03 22.18 -44.97
C ARG A 157 35.38 21.12 -46.00
N LEU A 158 34.62 20.02 -46.04
CA LEU A 158 34.82 18.98 -47.03
C LEU A 158 34.59 19.52 -48.44
N SER A 159 33.53 20.30 -48.67
CA SER A 159 33.30 20.94 -49.98
C SER A 159 34.38 21.96 -50.33
N ALA A 160 34.90 22.72 -49.36
CA ALA A 160 36.02 23.63 -49.59
C ALA A 160 37.31 22.88 -49.95
N VAL A 161 37.57 21.74 -49.31
CA VAL A 161 38.68 20.85 -49.65
C VAL A 161 38.50 20.23 -51.03
N GLU A 162 37.30 19.75 -51.37
CA GLU A 162 37.00 19.20 -52.70
C GLU A 162 37.22 20.24 -53.80
N GLU A 163 36.73 21.48 -53.61
CA GLU A 163 36.93 22.59 -54.54
C GLU A 163 38.42 22.97 -54.64
N SER A 164 39.12 23.04 -53.51
CA SER A 164 40.57 23.29 -53.46
C SER A 164 41.38 22.17 -54.13
N VAL A 165 40.97 20.91 -54.01
CA VAL A 165 41.64 19.78 -54.68
C VAL A 165 41.36 19.80 -56.18
N GLN A 166 40.19 20.28 -56.60
CA GLN A 166 39.86 20.48 -58.02
C GLN A 166 40.61 21.67 -58.65
N SER A 167 40.91 22.73 -57.88
CA SER A 167 41.69 23.89 -58.34
C SER A 167 43.20 23.66 -58.27
N ALA A 168 43.67 22.84 -57.32
CA ALA A 168 45.08 22.54 -57.07
C ALA A 168 45.68 21.63 -58.15
N ALA A 169 45.95 22.19 -59.32
CA ALA A 169 46.83 21.61 -60.34
C ALA A 169 48.29 22.10 -60.21
N SER A 170 48.60 22.98 -59.25
CA SER A 170 49.93 23.55 -58.99
C SER A 170 50.29 23.49 -57.49
N GLY A 171 51.57 23.21 -57.19
CA GLY A 171 52.04 22.82 -55.85
C GLY A 171 51.90 23.84 -54.71
N GLU A 172 51.53 25.09 -54.99
CA GLU A 172 51.33 26.14 -53.98
C GLU A 172 49.96 26.01 -53.27
N GLU A 173 48.94 25.43 -53.92
CA GLU A 173 47.64 25.18 -53.30
C GLU A 173 47.60 23.91 -52.44
N MET A 174 48.62 23.05 -52.55
CA MET A 174 48.74 21.81 -51.76
C MET A 174 49.02 22.10 -50.28
N GLU A 175 49.67 23.22 -49.96
CA GLU A 175 49.88 23.69 -48.58
C GLU A 175 48.55 24.14 -47.94
N LYS A 176 47.64 24.72 -48.74
CA LYS A 176 46.30 25.12 -48.30
C LYS A 176 45.39 23.93 -48.06
N VAL A 177 45.42 22.91 -48.94
CA VAL A 177 44.73 21.63 -48.73
C VAL A 177 45.22 20.96 -47.44
N THR A 178 46.53 20.99 -47.17
CA THR A 178 47.10 20.43 -45.95
C THR A 178 46.57 21.13 -44.70
N ALA A 179 46.51 22.47 -44.71
CA ALA A 179 45.94 23.25 -43.62
C ALA A 179 44.44 22.98 -43.39
N ASP A 180 43.66 22.80 -44.46
CA ASP A 180 42.23 22.49 -44.34
C ASP A 180 41.99 21.05 -43.85
N VAL A 181 42.82 20.08 -44.25
CA VAL A 181 42.82 18.69 -43.74
C VAL A 181 43.15 18.67 -42.25
N ASP A 182 44.14 19.45 -41.81
CA ASP A 182 44.47 19.60 -40.37
C ASP A 182 43.27 20.19 -39.60
N GLY A 183 42.58 21.17 -40.19
CA GLY A 183 41.35 21.72 -39.63
C GLY A 183 40.22 20.68 -39.50
N ILE A 184 40.04 19.82 -40.49
CA ILE A 184 39.05 18.72 -40.44
C ILE A 184 39.43 17.72 -39.34
N SER A 185 40.70 17.34 -39.27
CA SER A 185 41.25 16.46 -38.22
C SER A 185 40.93 16.99 -36.82
N GLU A 186 41.11 18.30 -36.59
CA GLU A 186 40.81 18.91 -35.29
C GLU A 186 39.29 18.86 -34.97
N THR A 187 38.43 19.07 -35.95
CA THR A 187 36.97 18.97 -35.75
C THR A 187 36.50 17.53 -35.49
N VAL A 188 37.15 16.54 -36.12
CA VAL A 188 36.90 15.11 -35.86
C VAL A 188 37.33 14.75 -34.44
N ALA A 189 38.53 15.18 -34.01
CA ALA A 189 39.00 14.95 -32.65
C ALA A 189 38.07 15.57 -31.59
N ARG A 190 37.53 16.76 -31.86
CA ARG A 190 36.52 17.39 -30.97
C ARG A 190 35.18 16.67 -30.98
N LEU A 191 34.78 16.07 -32.10
CA LEU A 191 33.57 15.24 -32.22
C LEU A 191 33.72 13.94 -31.43
N GLU A 192 34.85 13.25 -31.58
CA GLU A 192 35.18 12.06 -30.78
C GLU A 192 35.13 12.37 -29.28
N LYS A 193 35.68 13.52 -28.86
CA LYS A 193 35.61 13.96 -27.47
C LYS A 193 34.17 14.18 -26.99
N SER A 194 33.32 14.86 -27.78
CA SER A 194 31.90 15.04 -27.42
C SER A 194 31.12 13.72 -27.40
N LEU A 195 31.42 12.80 -28.32
CA LEU A 195 30.81 11.48 -28.37
C LEU A 195 31.20 10.66 -27.12
N GLY A 196 32.47 10.74 -26.71
CA GLY A 196 32.97 10.12 -25.48
C GLY A 196 32.30 10.68 -24.23
N GLN A 197 32.05 11.99 -24.18
CA GLN A 197 31.28 12.61 -23.10
C GLN A 197 29.84 12.12 -23.06
N VAL A 198 29.15 12.08 -24.20
CA VAL A 198 27.78 11.53 -24.29
C VAL A 198 27.75 10.07 -23.85
N GLN A 199 28.74 9.27 -24.26
CA GLN A 199 28.83 7.87 -23.87
C GLN A 199 29.08 7.70 -22.37
N ALA A 200 29.88 8.58 -21.76
CA ALA A 200 30.10 8.61 -20.32
C ALA A 200 28.84 9.04 -19.55
N ASP A 201 28.12 10.06 -20.01
CA ASP A 201 26.88 10.52 -19.38
C ASP A 201 25.76 9.47 -19.51
N LEU A 202 25.68 8.77 -20.65
CA LEU A 202 24.74 7.69 -20.87
C LEU A 202 25.10 6.47 -20.01
N ALA A 203 26.39 6.16 -19.84
CA ALA A 203 26.84 5.14 -18.89
C ALA A 203 26.52 5.54 -17.43
N ALA A 204 26.68 6.82 -17.07
CA ALA A 204 26.34 7.33 -15.74
C ALA A 204 24.82 7.28 -15.48
N MET A 205 23.98 7.67 -16.44
CA MET A 205 22.52 7.50 -16.37
C MET A 205 22.13 6.03 -16.29
N THR A 206 22.78 5.16 -17.07
CA THR A 206 22.52 3.72 -17.02
C THR A 206 22.92 3.13 -15.67
N ALA A 207 24.00 3.59 -15.06
CA ALA A 207 24.40 3.21 -13.72
C ALA A 207 23.40 3.70 -12.66
N GLN A 208 22.92 4.94 -12.77
CA GLN A 208 21.87 5.48 -11.90
C GLN A 208 20.55 4.72 -12.05
N LEU A 209 20.16 4.33 -13.28
CA LEU A 209 19.00 3.47 -13.52
C LEU A 209 19.22 2.04 -13.01
N ALA A 210 20.44 1.50 -13.10
CA ALA A 210 20.79 0.19 -12.58
C ALA A 210 20.78 0.15 -11.05
N ASP A 211 21.13 1.24 -10.39
CA ASP A 211 20.96 1.39 -8.94
C ASP A 211 19.49 1.55 -8.53
N LEU A 212 18.65 2.06 -9.43
CA LEU A 212 17.19 2.11 -9.27
C LEU A 212 16.48 0.88 -9.84
N ALA A 213 17.21 -0.11 -10.36
CA ALA A 213 16.62 -1.24 -11.04
C ALA A 213 15.86 -2.15 -10.06
N PRO A 214 14.69 -2.66 -10.46
CA PRO A 214 13.82 -3.45 -9.61
C PRO A 214 14.53 -4.70 -9.08
N GLU A 215 15.52 -5.29 -9.77
CA GLU A 215 16.23 -6.48 -9.26
C GLU A 215 17.11 -6.18 -8.02
N LYS A 216 17.71 -4.98 -7.91
CA LYS A 216 18.43 -4.55 -6.70
C LYS A 216 17.48 -4.18 -5.56
N LEU A 217 16.29 -3.68 -5.89
CA LEU A 217 15.24 -3.35 -4.93
C LEU A 217 14.40 -4.55 -4.48
N LEU A 218 14.32 -5.62 -5.30
CA LEU A 218 13.55 -6.83 -5.04
C LEU A 218 14.45 -8.01 -4.58
N GLY A 219 15.77 -7.93 -4.79
CA GLY A 219 16.74 -8.92 -4.32
C GLY A 219 16.57 -10.32 -4.94
N ASP A 220 17.29 -11.30 -4.37
CA ASP A 220 17.31 -12.72 -4.79
C ASP A 220 16.00 -13.48 -4.43
N LEU A 221 14.86 -12.87 -4.71
CA LEU A 221 13.56 -13.53 -4.66
C LEU A 221 13.50 -14.78 -5.56
N PRO A 222 14.13 -14.82 -6.76
CA PRO A 222 14.17 -16.02 -7.58
C PRO A 222 14.94 -17.16 -6.92
N GLY A 223 16.11 -16.90 -6.34
CA GLY A 223 16.91 -17.91 -5.63
C GLY A 223 16.24 -18.38 -4.35
N ARG A 224 15.54 -17.49 -3.63
CA ARG A 224 14.75 -17.88 -2.45
C ARG A 224 13.50 -18.67 -2.80
N LEU A 225 12.90 -18.43 -3.97
CA LEU A 225 11.78 -19.23 -4.48
C LEU A 225 12.26 -20.62 -4.89
N ALA A 226 13.39 -20.73 -5.60
CA ALA A 226 14.01 -22.00 -5.94
C ALA A 226 14.43 -22.81 -4.70
N ALA A 227 15.02 -22.17 -3.69
CA ALA A 227 15.37 -22.82 -2.42
C ALA A 227 14.16 -23.23 -1.57
N LEU A 228 13.00 -22.60 -1.77
CA LEU A 228 11.73 -23.01 -1.15
C LEU A 228 11.07 -24.16 -1.91
N GLU A 229 11.29 -24.24 -3.22
CA GLU A 229 10.78 -25.30 -4.08
C GLU A 229 11.58 -26.60 -3.93
N GLU A 230 12.89 -26.49 -3.64
CA GLU A 230 13.78 -27.64 -3.37
C GLU A 230 13.67 -28.16 -1.92
N ARG A 231 13.01 -27.40 -1.04
CA ARG A 231 12.65 -27.85 0.31
C ARG A 231 11.40 -28.71 0.22
N GLU A 232 11.58 -30.01 -0.05
CA GLU A 232 10.53 -31.02 0.07
C GLU A 232 9.71 -30.78 1.35
N ILE A 233 8.41 -30.60 1.17
CA ILE A 233 7.42 -30.48 2.24
C ILE A 233 7.53 -31.78 3.06
N PRO A 234 7.91 -31.74 4.36
CA PRO A 234 7.87 -32.95 5.16
C PRO A 234 6.41 -33.40 5.25
N ASP A 235 6.19 -34.68 4.95
CA ASP A 235 4.90 -35.34 4.91
C ASP A 235 3.99 -34.96 6.09
N ALA A 236 2.73 -34.70 5.76
CA ALA A 236 1.55 -34.64 6.63
C ALA A 236 1.83 -34.35 8.12
N VAL A 237 1.69 -33.08 8.51
CA VAL A 237 1.55 -32.70 9.92
C VAL A 237 0.40 -33.51 10.51
N ASP A 238 0.70 -34.36 11.49
CA ASP A 238 -0.27 -35.23 12.16
C ASP A 238 -1.28 -34.37 12.93
N LEU A 239 -2.52 -34.35 12.43
CA LEU A 239 -3.63 -33.57 12.98
C LEU A 239 -4.39 -34.31 14.11
N GLY A 240 -4.03 -35.57 14.39
CA GLY A 240 -4.61 -36.37 15.47
C GLY A 240 -4.73 -35.65 16.83
N PRO A 241 -3.68 -34.96 17.34
CA PRO A 241 -3.77 -34.30 18.64
C PRO A 241 -4.73 -33.10 18.67
N LEU A 242 -5.00 -32.45 17.53
CA LEU A 242 -6.01 -31.38 17.46
C LEU A 242 -7.43 -31.96 17.48
N GLU A 243 -7.64 -33.11 16.85
CA GLU A 243 -8.94 -33.77 16.81
C GLU A 243 -9.35 -34.28 18.20
N GLU A 244 -8.37 -34.77 18.98
CA GLU A 244 -8.56 -35.18 20.37
C GLU A 244 -8.96 -33.99 21.28
N GLN A 245 -8.29 -32.84 21.14
CA GLN A 245 -8.65 -31.62 21.88
C GLN A 245 -10.05 -31.11 21.56
N VAL A 246 -10.46 -31.14 20.28
CA VAL A 246 -11.80 -30.73 19.86
C VAL A 246 -12.87 -31.68 20.41
N SER A 247 -12.56 -32.98 20.50
CA SER A 247 -13.47 -33.97 21.09
C SER A 247 -13.65 -33.76 22.60
N SER A 248 -12.58 -33.44 23.33
CA SER A 248 -12.61 -33.13 24.77
C SER A 248 -13.44 -31.88 25.05
N LEU A 249 -13.21 -30.80 24.31
CA LEU A 249 -13.98 -29.56 24.44
C LEU A 249 -15.47 -29.74 24.16
N ARG A 250 -15.84 -30.62 23.21
CA ARG A 250 -17.24 -30.94 22.94
C ARG A 250 -17.89 -31.71 24.09
N ALA A 251 -17.16 -32.59 24.76
CA ALA A 251 -17.66 -33.33 25.92
C ALA A 251 -17.92 -32.38 27.10
N GLU A 252 -16.99 -31.47 27.40
CA GLU A 252 -17.15 -30.46 28.46
C GLU A 252 -18.36 -29.55 28.21
N ILE A 253 -18.62 -29.13 26.97
CA ILE A 253 -19.79 -28.31 26.63
C ILE A 253 -21.11 -29.06 26.91
N VAL A 254 -21.17 -30.36 26.63
CA VAL A 254 -22.36 -31.18 26.89
C VAL A 254 -22.59 -31.35 28.40
N GLU A 255 -21.52 -31.56 29.16
CA GLU A 255 -21.56 -31.70 30.61
C GLU A 255 -22.01 -30.40 31.30
N ILE A 256 -21.49 -29.24 30.85
CA ILE A 256 -21.93 -27.93 31.33
C ILE A 256 -23.42 -27.72 31.01
N ARG A 257 -23.87 -28.10 29.81
CA ARG A 257 -25.28 -27.96 29.42
C ARG A 257 -26.21 -28.81 30.29
N GLN A 258 -25.84 -30.05 30.58
CA GLN A 258 -26.62 -30.93 31.46
C GLN A 258 -26.63 -30.41 32.90
N SER A 259 -25.50 -29.88 33.38
CA SER A 259 -25.42 -29.24 34.70
C SER A 259 -26.35 -28.03 34.79
N VAL A 260 -26.38 -27.18 33.77
CA VAL A 260 -27.30 -26.03 33.69
C VAL A 260 -28.76 -26.47 33.64
N GLU A 261 -29.09 -27.50 32.86
CA GLU A 261 -30.47 -27.99 32.73
C GLU A 261 -30.96 -28.69 34.01
N SER A 262 -30.06 -29.31 34.77
CA SER A 262 -30.37 -29.87 36.10
C SER A 262 -30.60 -28.81 37.18
N LEU A 263 -30.06 -27.60 36.99
CA LEU A 263 -30.18 -26.48 37.92
C LEU A 263 -31.40 -25.58 37.63
N VAL A 264 -32.13 -25.81 36.54
CA VAL A 264 -33.36 -25.08 36.19
C VAL A 264 -34.59 -25.98 36.47
N PRO A 265 -35.27 -25.83 37.62
CA PRO A 265 -36.47 -26.63 37.89
C PRO A 265 -37.64 -26.24 36.99
N ALA A 266 -38.34 -27.26 36.49
CA ALA A 266 -39.55 -27.20 35.68
C ALA A 266 -40.77 -26.66 36.47
N SER A 267 -40.81 -25.34 36.73
CA SER A 267 -41.98 -24.66 37.30
C SER A 267 -42.19 -23.30 36.67
N LEU A 268 -42.58 -23.29 35.39
CA LEU A 268 -43.42 -22.23 34.82
C LEU A 268 -44.41 -22.89 33.85
N GLU A 269 -45.42 -23.53 34.44
CA GLU A 269 -46.68 -23.83 33.75
C GLU A 269 -47.38 -22.51 33.39
N ALA A 270 -47.79 -22.41 32.13
CA ALA A 270 -48.49 -21.27 31.57
C ALA A 270 -49.88 -21.03 32.22
N PRO A 271 -50.32 -19.77 32.33
CA PRO A 271 -51.74 -19.45 32.35
C PRO A 271 -52.19 -18.90 30.99
N ARG A 272 -53.19 -19.58 30.40
CA ARG A 272 -54.11 -18.98 29.41
C ARG A 272 -55.06 -18.02 30.14
N LEU A 273 -55.43 -16.88 29.53
CA LEU A 273 -56.78 -16.30 29.39
C LEU A 273 -56.71 -14.82 28.88
N PRO A 274 -57.84 -14.20 28.44
CA PRO A 274 -57.99 -13.53 27.13
C PRO A 274 -57.99 -11.99 27.16
N ASP A 275 -57.93 -11.44 25.94
CA ASP A 275 -58.46 -10.17 25.37
C ASP A 275 -58.70 -8.90 26.21
N GLU A 276 -58.42 -7.79 25.50
CA GLU A 276 -58.85 -6.39 25.67
C GLU A 276 -58.00 -5.38 26.47
N GLU A 277 -57.44 -4.47 25.66
CA GLU A 277 -57.41 -3.01 25.76
C GLU A 277 -56.65 -2.25 26.87
N ALA A 278 -56.06 -1.15 26.37
CA ALA A 278 -55.68 0.08 27.06
C ALA A 278 -54.33 0.15 27.80
N GLU A 279 -53.44 0.88 27.11
CA GLU A 279 -52.63 1.99 27.63
C GLU A 279 -51.65 1.79 28.80
N LYS A 280 -50.39 2.08 28.43
CA LYS A 280 -49.40 2.94 29.11
C LYS A 280 -48.74 2.47 30.42
N GLU A 281 -47.44 2.78 30.39
CA GLU A 281 -46.52 3.06 31.50
C GLU A 281 -45.47 1.99 31.85
N SER A 282 -44.25 2.35 31.43
CA SER A 282 -43.08 2.49 32.31
C SER A 282 -42.56 1.21 32.96
N GLY A 283 -41.68 0.54 32.23
CA GLY A 283 -40.82 -0.53 32.75
C GLY A 283 -39.78 0.00 33.72
N LYS A 284 -40.14 -0.03 35.02
CA LYS A 284 -39.20 0.05 36.14
C LYS A 284 -38.71 -1.37 36.45
N VAL A 285 -37.45 -1.67 36.16
CA VAL A 285 -36.76 -2.84 36.71
C VAL A 285 -35.60 -2.36 37.57
N ALA A 286 -35.77 -2.51 38.89
CA ALA A 286 -34.69 -2.40 39.86
C ALA A 286 -34.32 -3.80 40.35
N ALA A 287 -33.02 -3.96 40.53
CA ALA A 287 -32.23 -5.13 40.87
C ALA A 287 -32.51 -5.77 42.25
N ALA A 288 -32.03 -7.01 42.40
CA ALA A 288 -31.22 -7.54 43.53
C ALA A 288 -30.79 -8.99 43.16
N GLY A 289 -29.53 -9.31 42.82
CA GLY A 289 -28.36 -9.64 43.67
C GLY A 289 -28.02 -11.13 43.40
N GLU A 290 -26.79 -11.64 43.20
CA GLU A 290 -25.43 -11.40 43.75
C GLU A 290 -24.36 -11.77 42.66
N GLU A 291 -23.32 -10.95 42.44
CA GLU A 291 -21.89 -11.13 42.83
C GLU A 291 -21.23 -12.43 42.31
N GLY A 292 -20.13 -12.46 41.55
CA GLY A 292 -19.19 -11.45 41.06
C GLY A 292 -18.26 -12.11 40.01
N GLU A 293 -17.28 -11.33 39.56
CA GLU A 293 -16.28 -11.61 38.51
C GLU A 293 -16.62 -11.11 37.10
N ASN A 294 -15.87 -10.07 36.72
CA ASN A 294 -15.83 -9.37 35.43
C ASN A 294 -16.79 -8.18 35.26
N GLU A 295 -16.94 -7.34 36.29
CA GLU A 295 -17.31 -5.95 36.02
C GLU A 295 -16.20 -5.31 35.16
N HIS A 296 -16.57 -4.83 33.97
CA HIS A 296 -15.62 -4.15 33.10
C HIS A 296 -15.04 -2.94 33.83
N ARG A 297 -13.71 -2.74 33.71
CA ARG A 297 -12.94 -1.63 34.31
C ARG A 297 -13.56 -0.24 34.16
N LEU A 298 -14.45 -0.04 33.18
CA LEU A 298 -15.15 1.23 32.99
C LEU A 298 -16.21 1.48 34.09
N PHE A 299 -16.88 0.44 34.59
CA PHE A 299 -17.93 0.56 35.60
C PHE A 299 -17.37 0.84 37.01
N SER A 300 -16.09 0.55 37.27
CA SER A 300 -15.46 0.84 38.56
C SER A 300 -15.21 2.33 38.81
N TYR A 301 -15.34 3.18 37.79
CA TYR A 301 -15.19 4.63 37.93
C TYR A 301 -16.51 5.36 38.23
N PHE A 302 -17.63 4.63 38.29
CA PHE A 302 -18.95 5.18 38.60
C PHE A 302 -19.38 4.72 39.99
N ASP A 303 -19.28 5.61 40.97
CA ASP A 303 -19.69 5.32 42.34
C ASP A 303 -21.21 5.11 42.44
N ASP A 304 -22.00 5.89 41.70
CA ASP A 304 -23.46 5.81 41.70
C ASP A 304 -23.98 4.63 40.84
N PRO A 305 -24.76 3.68 41.41
CA PRO A 305 -25.41 2.62 40.64
C PRO A 305 -26.41 3.14 39.59
N ALA A 306 -26.99 4.32 39.78
CA ALA A 306 -27.90 4.92 38.80
C ALA A 306 -27.15 5.30 37.51
N ASP A 307 -25.95 5.85 37.63
CA ASP A 307 -25.10 6.24 36.50
C ASP A 307 -24.57 5.02 35.75
N ARG A 308 -24.19 3.96 36.48
CA ARG A 308 -23.82 2.66 35.87
C ARG A 308 -24.94 2.09 35.01
N LYS A 309 -26.18 2.13 35.52
CA LYS A 309 -27.35 1.66 34.77
C LYS A 309 -27.63 2.53 33.55
N LYS A 310 -27.54 3.86 33.70
CA LYS A 310 -27.71 4.81 32.60
C LYS A 310 -26.67 4.57 31.49
N LEU A 311 -25.40 4.37 31.86
CA LEU A 311 -24.33 4.05 30.92
C LEU A 311 -24.59 2.72 30.19
N ALA A 312 -25.02 1.67 30.90
CA ALA A 312 -25.35 0.38 30.31
C ALA A 312 -26.51 0.50 29.29
N ASP A 313 -27.57 1.24 29.64
CA ASP A 313 -28.71 1.49 28.76
C ASP A 313 -28.30 2.30 27.51
N LEU A 314 -27.43 3.29 27.68
CA LEU A 314 -26.89 4.08 26.56
C LEU A 314 -26.02 3.21 25.63
N VAL A 315 -25.09 2.41 26.16
CA VAL A 315 -24.26 1.49 25.36
C VAL A 315 -25.15 0.49 24.60
N ALA A 316 -26.15 -0.10 25.25
CA ALA A 316 -27.11 -0.98 24.61
C ALA A 316 -27.91 -0.28 23.49
N SER A 317 -28.23 1.01 23.66
CA SER A 317 -28.89 1.81 22.63
C SER A 317 -27.99 2.09 21.43
N THR A 318 -26.67 2.23 21.64
CA THR A 318 -25.70 2.48 20.56
C THR A 318 -25.43 1.24 19.71
N LEU A 319 -25.46 0.04 20.30
CA LEU A 319 -25.38 -1.23 19.57
C LEU A 319 -26.53 -1.41 18.58
N LYS A 320 -27.72 -0.85 18.87
CA LYS A 320 -28.87 -0.88 17.95
C LYS A 320 -28.80 0.12 16.81
N LYS A 321 -27.88 1.10 16.88
CA LYS A 321 -27.80 2.24 15.96
C LYS A 321 -26.64 2.14 14.95
N ASP A 322 -25.94 1.01 14.89
CA ASP A 322 -24.75 0.79 14.05
C ASP A 322 -23.71 1.94 14.16
N MET A 323 -23.53 2.47 15.36
CA MET A 323 -22.60 3.57 15.62
C MET A 323 -21.16 3.06 15.70
N THR A 324 -20.25 3.82 15.09
CA THR A 324 -18.81 3.54 15.16
C THR A 324 -18.24 3.93 16.53
N TYR A 325 -17.15 3.29 16.99
CA TYR A 325 -16.60 3.49 18.35
C TYR A 325 -16.49 4.96 18.79
N ALA A 326 -15.86 5.84 18.01
CA ALA A 326 -15.79 7.27 18.41
C ALA A 326 -17.16 7.98 18.46
N GLN A 327 -18.15 7.58 17.65
CA GLN A 327 -19.51 8.14 17.73
C GLN A 327 -20.22 7.65 19.00
N VAL A 328 -19.92 6.43 19.45
CA VAL A 328 -20.40 5.90 20.73
C VAL A 328 -19.82 6.73 21.86
N ILE A 329 -18.51 7.01 21.87
CA ILE A 329 -17.88 7.84 22.89
C ILE A 329 -18.47 9.27 22.91
N ASP A 330 -18.56 9.92 21.74
CA ASP A 330 -19.15 11.27 21.66
C ASP A 330 -20.61 11.30 22.14
N PHE A 331 -21.41 10.31 21.74
CA PHE A 331 -22.81 10.18 22.15
C PHE A 331 -22.95 9.89 23.65
N LEU A 332 -22.06 9.07 24.22
CA LEU A 332 -22.04 8.79 25.66
C LEU A 332 -21.67 10.03 26.46
N VAL A 333 -20.67 10.81 26.00
CA VAL A 333 -20.26 12.07 26.65
C VAL A 333 -21.38 13.11 26.59
N GLU A 334 -22.08 13.22 25.45
CA GLU A 334 -23.20 14.16 25.27
C GLU A 334 -24.39 13.85 26.21
N GLU A 335 -24.78 12.57 26.33
CA GLU A 335 -25.94 12.14 27.14
C GLU A 335 -25.64 11.97 28.64
N MET A 336 -24.39 11.70 29.01
CA MET A 336 -23.95 11.60 30.40
C MET A 336 -23.69 12.97 31.04
N GLY A 337 -23.46 14.01 30.22
CA GLY A 337 -23.20 15.37 30.69
C GLY A 337 -21.71 15.63 30.96
N PRO A 338 -21.30 16.90 31.16
CA PRO A 338 -19.91 17.32 31.13
C PRO A 338 -19.05 16.80 32.29
N GLU A 339 -19.66 16.44 33.43
CA GLU A 339 -18.94 15.91 34.59
C GLU A 339 -18.66 14.41 34.45
N LEU A 340 -19.66 13.63 34.05
CA LEU A 340 -19.52 12.18 33.86
C LEU A 340 -18.84 11.82 32.54
N GLY A 341 -18.96 12.67 31.52
CA GLY A 341 -18.29 12.48 30.22
C GLY A 341 -16.76 12.57 30.29
N GLN A 342 -16.21 13.29 31.28
CA GLN A 342 -14.76 13.35 31.53
C GLN A 342 -14.18 12.01 32.02
N ILE A 343 -15.01 11.13 32.57
CA ILE A 343 -14.58 9.79 33.01
C ILE A 343 -14.45 8.82 31.83
N ILE A 344 -15.16 9.11 30.73
CA ILE A 344 -15.23 8.25 29.54
C ILE A 344 -14.16 8.61 28.50
N THR A 345 -13.63 9.84 28.55
CA THR A 345 -12.63 10.39 27.61
C THR A 345 -11.21 10.31 28.14
#